data_AF-A0A3R7FPB7-F1
#
_entry.id   AF-A0A3R7FPB7-F1
#
_cell.length_a   1.000
_cell.length_b   1.000
_cell.length_c   1.000
_cell.angle_alpha   90.00
_cell.angle_beta   90.00
_cell.angle_gamma   90.00
#
_symmetry.space_group_name_H-M   'P 1'
#
loop_
_entity.id
_entity.type
_entity.pdbx_description
1 polymer ?
#
loop_
_entity_poly.entity_id
_entity_poly.type
_entity_poly.pdbx_seq_one_letter_code
_entity_poly.pdbx_strand_id
1 'polypeptide(L)'
;MPLPEWVDFAGLYVGVARTAPSGADAALLAALAELGLVVSQARLERWRAAHYLLPHPRRSLGRGRGTASELREATVSRAAWLALASRQGRSLPPGLAWSLWAIDGTPKGLARLRAEVIGRLERYGRQLAPPATPAECAGGDLVEAGWQRRHDAAGRAARRVAGRDQHALLREVVNTATGDPNAVPSLPRVDDVGLAHVVARILAGGGEDVGEDEFVQAVAQAWPGQAEEVEAAAARRAAVGAAEEEWVGFPLAEGLRALTDAVRWAPDAALREAAELVTVTAAVQETVLVRLGPAALDGRPPPPPVLGHVGPQAMATVLADPVWAGWGRHMPLDAGSPAWPVAAAFHIALVLLLPGQAAAVAGYRARLQGLIRPPGSPAGCPGP
;
A
#
# COMPACT_ATOMS: atom_id res chain seq x y z
N MET A 1 -36.76 13.66 -1.79
CA MET A 1 -35.79 12.55 -1.64
C MET A 1 -34.81 12.91 -0.53
N PRO A 2 -34.71 12.12 0.54
CA PRO A 2 -33.71 12.36 1.58
C PRO A 2 -32.32 11.95 1.07
N LEU A 3 -31.31 12.75 1.42
CA LEU A 3 -29.90 12.46 1.12
C LEU A 3 -29.40 11.29 1.98
N PRO A 4 -28.47 10.45 1.49
CA PRO A 4 -27.95 9.30 2.24
C PRO A 4 -27.09 9.73 3.44
N GLU A 5 -27.30 9.05 4.59
CA GLU A 5 -26.71 9.29 5.93
C GLU A 5 -25.19 9.10 6.09
N TRP A 6 -24.39 9.20 5.01
CA TRP A 6 -22.93 9.00 5.07
C TRP A 6 -22.12 10.27 4.82
N VAL A 7 -22.71 11.45 5.03
CA VAL A 7 -21.93 12.67 5.18
C VAL A 7 -21.17 12.57 6.49
N ASP A 8 -19.87 12.33 6.38
CA ASP A 8 -18.90 12.36 7.47
C ASP A 8 -18.93 13.75 8.14
N PHE A 9 -19.77 13.88 9.18
CA PHE A 9 -19.96 15.10 9.98
C PHE A 9 -18.74 15.41 10.87
N ALA A 10 -17.62 14.70 10.74
CA ALA A 10 -16.40 14.93 11.51
C ALA A 10 -15.72 16.28 11.18
N GLY A 11 -16.15 16.99 10.14
CA GLY A 11 -15.51 18.23 9.67
C GLY A 11 -15.94 19.54 10.34
N LEU A 12 -17.09 19.61 11.04
CA LEU A 12 -17.68 20.90 11.46
C LEU A 12 -17.86 21.10 12.97
N TYR A 13 -17.54 20.11 13.81
CA TYR A 13 -17.47 20.35 15.25
C TYR A 13 -16.05 20.81 15.61
N VAL A 14 -15.90 22.10 15.89
CA VAL A 14 -14.85 22.61 16.77
C VAL A 14 -15.14 22.01 18.15
N GLY A 15 -14.71 20.76 18.36
CA GLY A 15 -14.89 20.05 19.62
C GLY A 15 -14.17 20.82 20.72
N VAL A 16 -14.95 21.40 21.63
CA VAL A 16 -14.45 21.85 22.93
C VAL A 16 -13.76 20.64 23.57
N ALA A 17 -12.48 20.79 23.93
CA ALA A 17 -11.74 19.74 24.62
C ALA A 17 -12.54 19.31 25.86
N ARG A 18 -12.93 18.03 25.92
CA ARG A 18 -13.89 17.55 26.94
C ARG A 18 -13.28 17.42 28.33
N THR A 19 -11.96 17.57 28.45
CA THR A 19 -11.19 17.36 29.68
C THR A 19 -10.03 18.35 29.74
N ALA A 20 -9.64 18.81 30.92
CA ALA A 20 -8.43 19.61 31.06
C ALA A 20 -7.19 18.79 30.63
N PRO A 21 -6.17 19.42 30.00
CA PRO A 21 -4.99 18.70 29.55
C PRO A 21 -4.27 18.06 30.73
N SER A 22 -3.90 16.79 30.61
CA SER A 22 -3.05 16.15 31.61
C SER A 22 -1.67 16.82 31.64
N GLY A 23 -0.90 16.68 32.73
CA GLY A 23 0.48 17.21 32.77
C GLY A 23 1.35 16.68 31.62
N ALA A 24 1.15 15.43 31.21
CA ALA A 24 1.82 14.85 30.05
C ALA A 24 1.35 15.43 28.70
N ASP A 25 0.10 15.89 28.60
CA ASP A 25 -0.38 16.61 27.41
C ASP A 25 0.22 18.01 27.32
N ALA A 26 0.31 18.73 28.45
CA ALA A 26 0.97 20.02 28.49
C ALA A 26 2.45 19.88 28.08
N ALA A 27 3.15 18.87 28.61
CA ALA A 27 4.53 18.57 28.24
C ALA A 27 4.67 18.19 26.76
N LEU A 28 3.74 17.39 26.21
CA LEU A 28 3.76 17.03 24.80
C LEU A 28 3.55 18.26 23.90
N LEU A 29 2.61 19.13 24.26
CA LEU A 29 2.33 20.37 23.51
C LEU A 29 3.54 21.32 23.56
N ALA A 30 4.19 21.44 24.72
CA ALA A 30 5.41 22.23 24.85
C ALA A 30 6.55 21.66 23.98
N ALA A 31 6.79 20.36 24.02
CA ALA A 31 7.81 19.71 23.19
C ALA A 31 7.55 19.86 21.68
N LEU A 32 6.27 19.82 21.26
CA LEU A 32 5.91 20.09 19.87
C LEU A 32 6.13 21.56 19.49
N ALA A 33 5.84 22.50 20.39
CA ALA A 33 6.08 23.91 20.17
C ALA A 33 7.58 24.23 20.05
N GLU A 34 8.45 23.56 20.82
CA GLU A 34 9.91 23.64 20.69
C GLU A 34 10.40 23.17 19.31
N LEU A 35 9.68 22.24 18.67
CA LEU A 35 9.92 21.80 17.29
C LEU A 35 9.29 22.73 16.24
N GLY A 36 8.70 23.86 16.65
CA GLY A 36 7.98 24.79 15.76
C GLY A 36 6.63 24.27 15.27
N LEU A 37 6.07 23.23 15.90
CA LEU A 37 4.82 22.59 15.51
C LEU A 37 3.66 23.06 16.39
N VAL A 38 2.66 23.70 15.79
CA VAL A 38 1.46 24.15 16.50
C VAL A 38 0.39 23.06 16.45
N VAL A 39 0.15 22.42 17.60
CA VAL A 39 -0.88 21.39 17.80
C VAL A 39 -1.82 21.83 18.91
N SER A 40 -3.13 21.69 18.71
CA SER A 40 -4.11 21.96 19.77
C SER A 40 -4.43 20.69 20.57
N GLN A 41 -4.89 20.87 21.81
CA GLN A 41 -5.35 19.74 22.63
C GLN A 41 -6.45 18.93 21.94
N ALA A 42 -7.43 19.60 21.32
CA ALA A 42 -8.49 18.92 20.57
C ALA A 42 -7.94 18.06 19.42
N ARG A 43 -6.82 18.46 18.80
CA ARG A 43 -6.14 17.65 17.78
C ARG A 43 -5.51 16.39 18.37
N LEU A 44 -4.86 16.49 19.54
CA LEU A 44 -4.37 15.32 20.27
C LEU A 44 -5.51 14.36 20.66
N GLU A 45 -6.62 14.89 21.16
CA GLU A 45 -7.81 14.10 21.50
C GLU A 45 -8.38 13.37 20.29
N ARG A 46 -8.49 14.04 19.14
CA ARG A 46 -8.91 13.41 17.87
C ARG A 46 -7.96 12.31 17.43
N TRP A 47 -6.64 12.54 17.49
CA TRP A 47 -5.65 11.51 17.15
C TRP A 47 -5.74 10.29 18.07
N ARG A 48 -5.99 10.47 19.36
CA ARG A 48 -6.23 9.36 20.31
C ARG A 48 -7.54 8.64 20.03
N ALA A 49 -8.61 9.35 19.78
CA ALA A 49 -9.90 8.77 19.42
C ALA A 49 -9.81 7.90 18.16
N ALA A 50 -8.97 8.32 17.21
CA ALA A 50 -8.68 7.60 15.97
C ALA A 50 -7.58 6.53 16.09
N HIS A 51 -6.97 6.35 17.27
CA HIS A 51 -5.86 5.42 17.54
C HIS A 51 -4.59 5.71 16.74
N TYR A 52 -4.38 6.96 16.33
CA TYR A 52 -3.11 7.39 15.73
C TYR A 52 -2.06 7.71 16.79
N LEU A 53 -2.51 8.11 17.97
CA LEU A 53 -1.66 8.37 19.14
C LEU A 53 -2.18 7.53 20.30
N LEU A 54 -1.29 6.76 20.92
CA LEU A 54 -1.67 5.99 22.11
C LEU A 54 -1.89 6.91 23.32
N PRO A 55 -2.75 6.51 24.28
CA PRO A 55 -2.82 7.17 25.57
C PRO A 55 -1.45 7.14 26.27
N HIS A 56 -1.16 8.19 27.04
CA HIS A 56 0.05 8.21 27.86
C HIS A 56 0.02 7.06 28.88
N PRO A 57 1.13 6.31 29.05
CA PRO A 57 1.23 5.34 30.13
C PRO A 57 1.03 6.04 31.48
N ARG A 58 0.40 5.33 32.42
CA ARG A 58 0.17 5.82 33.77
C ARG A 58 1.03 5.05 34.76
N ARG A 59 1.74 5.77 35.63
CA ARG A 59 2.47 5.21 36.76
C ARG A 59 1.75 5.53 38.06
N SER A 60 1.60 4.53 38.92
CA SER A 60 1.09 4.72 40.29
C SER A 60 2.12 5.49 41.12
N LEU A 61 1.66 6.48 41.89
CA LEU A 61 2.49 7.27 42.80
C LEU A 61 2.56 6.66 44.22
N GLY A 62 1.97 5.47 44.42
CA GLY A 62 1.90 4.79 45.70
C GLY A 62 0.54 4.96 46.41
N ARG A 63 0.41 4.37 47.61
CA ARG A 63 -0.85 4.32 48.37
C ARG A 63 -1.41 5.73 48.60
N GLY A 64 -2.61 5.99 48.08
CA GLY A 64 -3.34 7.25 48.25
C GLY A 64 -2.83 8.44 47.43
N ARG A 65 -1.77 8.28 46.63
CA ARG A 65 -1.13 9.40 45.90
C ARG A 65 -1.58 9.53 44.44
N GLY A 66 -2.49 8.66 43.99
CA GLY A 66 -3.04 8.68 42.63
C GLY A 66 -2.07 8.15 41.56
N THR A 67 -2.28 8.58 40.32
CA THR A 67 -1.50 8.17 39.13
C THR A 67 -0.99 9.38 38.37
N ALA A 68 0.28 9.34 37.94
CA ALA A 68 0.83 10.31 37.00
C ALA A 68 0.88 9.73 35.59
N SER A 69 0.59 10.56 34.58
CA SER A 69 0.83 10.20 33.18
C SER A 69 2.26 10.57 32.80
N GLU A 70 2.95 9.69 32.07
CA GLU A 70 4.34 9.90 31.68
C GLU A 70 4.45 10.14 30.17
N LEU A 71 5.16 11.19 29.78
CA LEU A 71 5.46 11.46 28.37
C LEU A 71 6.65 10.62 27.92
N ARG A 72 6.48 9.82 26.88
CA ARG A 72 7.57 9.08 26.23
C ARG A 72 8.09 9.85 25.02
N GLU A 73 9.39 9.77 24.76
CA GLU A 73 10.02 10.39 23.58
C GLU A 73 9.39 9.91 22.27
N ALA A 74 9.11 8.61 22.14
CA ALA A 74 8.41 8.05 20.98
C ALA A 74 7.03 8.69 20.74
N THR A 75 6.33 9.12 21.80
CA THR A 75 5.06 9.84 21.70
C THR A 75 5.26 11.23 21.12
N VAL A 76 6.34 11.93 21.48
CA VAL A 76 6.70 13.23 20.92
C VAL A 76 7.02 13.08 19.43
N SER A 77 7.91 12.15 19.06
CA SER A 77 8.29 11.92 17.66
C SER A 77 7.09 11.54 16.79
N ARG A 78 6.20 10.68 17.30
CA ARG A 78 4.97 10.31 16.59
C ARG A 78 4.01 11.48 16.45
N ALA A 79 3.79 12.27 17.50
CA ALA A 79 2.91 13.44 17.43
C ALA A 79 3.47 14.53 16.50
N ALA A 80 4.80 14.70 16.47
CA ALA A 80 5.47 15.61 15.54
C ALA A 80 5.26 15.17 14.09
N TRP A 81 5.48 13.88 13.82
CA TRP A 81 5.22 13.29 12.51
C TRP A 81 3.75 13.42 12.09
N LEU A 82 2.81 13.16 13.01
CA LEU A 82 1.38 13.37 12.77
C LEU A 82 1.06 14.84 12.45
N ALA A 83 1.69 15.80 13.15
CA ALA A 83 1.50 17.22 12.90
C ALA A 83 1.96 17.64 11.50
N LEU A 84 3.11 17.11 11.06
CA LEU A 84 3.69 17.34 9.73
C LEU A 84 2.84 16.68 8.63
N ALA A 85 2.36 15.46 8.88
CA ALA A 85 1.63 14.69 7.88
C ALA A 85 0.16 15.09 7.74
N SER A 86 -0.48 15.60 8.80
CA SER A 86 -1.87 16.03 8.73
C SER A 86 -2.00 17.48 8.28
N ARG A 87 -2.65 17.69 7.14
CA ARG A 87 -3.04 19.02 6.66
C ARG A 87 -4.33 19.48 7.34
N GLN A 88 -4.46 20.77 7.58
CA GLN A 88 -5.68 21.33 8.17
C GLN A 88 -6.92 20.96 7.33
N GLY A 89 -7.97 20.48 7.99
CA GLY A 89 -9.22 20.09 7.33
C GLY A 89 -9.18 18.78 6.54
N ARG A 90 -8.08 18.01 6.59
CA ARG A 90 -7.99 16.70 5.93
C ARG A 90 -7.74 15.58 6.94
N SER A 91 -8.33 14.42 6.68
CA SER A 91 -7.97 13.19 7.37
C SER A 91 -6.52 12.81 7.05
N LEU A 92 -5.90 12.01 7.93
CA LEU A 92 -4.60 11.42 7.61
C LEU A 92 -4.74 10.54 6.36
N PRO A 93 -3.75 10.55 5.46
CA PRO A 93 -3.68 9.57 4.38
C PRO A 93 -3.82 8.15 4.95
N PRO A 94 -4.67 7.28 4.38
CA PRO A 94 -4.93 5.95 4.93
C PRO A 94 -3.66 5.13 5.18
N GLY A 95 -2.63 5.24 4.34
CA GLY A 95 -1.38 4.53 4.54
C GLY A 95 -0.64 4.86 5.82
N LEU A 96 -0.71 6.12 6.24
CA LEU A 96 -0.11 6.56 7.49
C LEU A 96 -0.92 6.08 8.70
N ALA A 97 -2.25 6.02 8.57
CA ALA A 97 -3.10 5.46 9.61
C ALA A 97 -2.84 3.95 9.80
N TRP A 98 -2.70 3.21 8.70
CA TRP A 98 -2.55 1.76 8.73
C TRP A 98 -1.22 1.32 9.35
N SER A 99 -0.11 2.01 9.03
CA SER A 99 1.18 1.73 9.65
C SER A 99 1.15 1.96 11.16
N LEU A 100 0.50 3.04 11.63
CA LEU A 100 0.35 3.31 13.06
C LEU A 100 -0.45 2.22 13.79
N TRP A 101 -1.58 1.81 13.22
CA TRP A 101 -2.40 0.75 13.81
C TRP A 101 -1.69 -0.60 13.84
N ALA A 102 -0.93 -0.93 12.78
CA ALA A 102 -0.13 -2.14 12.71
C ALA A 102 1.02 -2.12 13.74
N ILE A 103 1.79 -1.02 13.81
CA ILE A 103 2.90 -0.88 14.77
C ILE A 103 2.41 -1.01 16.21
N ASP A 104 1.27 -0.41 16.54
CA ASP A 104 0.73 -0.46 17.90
C ASP A 104 0.14 -1.82 18.25
N GLY A 105 -0.36 -2.57 17.27
CA GLY A 105 -0.90 -3.92 17.45
C GLY A 105 -2.06 -4.03 18.44
N THR A 106 -2.70 -2.92 18.82
CA THR A 106 -3.82 -2.95 19.77
C THR A 106 -5.04 -3.62 19.13
N PRO A 107 -5.86 -4.38 19.88
CA PRO A 107 -7.05 -5.02 19.33
C PRO A 107 -7.98 -4.05 18.59
N LYS A 108 -8.16 -2.84 19.13
CA LYS A 108 -8.99 -1.79 18.51
C LYS A 108 -8.35 -1.20 17.25
N GLY A 109 -7.03 -1.03 17.22
CA GLY A 109 -6.29 -0.61 16.04
C GLY A 109 -6.38 -1.65 14.92
N LEU A 110 -6.18 -2.93 15.25
CA LEU A 110 -6.26 -4.03 14.29
C LEU A 110 -7.69 -4.25 13.75
N ALA A 111 -8.71 -4.12 14.59
CA ALA A 111 -10.10 -4.13 14.14
C ALA A 111 -10.39 -2.99 13.13
N ARG A 112 -9.86 -1.78 13.36
CA ARG A 112 -9.98 -0.65 12.43
C ARG A 112 -9.22 -0.89 11.13
N LEU A 113 -7.99 -1.39 11.22
CA LEU A 113 -7.17 -1.75 10.07
C LEU A 113 -7.92 -2.77 9.19
N ARG A 114 -8.43 -3.86 9.78
CA ARG A 114 -9.20 -4.88 9.08
C ARG A 114 -10.41 -4.28 8.36
N ALA A 115 -11.21 -3.48 9.06
CA ALA A 115 -12.39 -2.83 8.50
C ALA A 115 -12.03 -1.87 7.34
N GLU A 116 -10.96 -1.09 7.47
CA GLU A 116 -10.51 -0.19 6.40
C GLU A 116 -10.01 -0.95 5.18
N VAL A 117 -9.17 -1.98 5.35
CA VAL A 117 -8.64 -2.78 4.24
C VAL A 117 -9.79 -3.47 3.50
N ILE A 118 -10.70 -4.16 4.22
CA ILE A 118 -11.91 -4.78 3.64
C ILE A 118 -12.75 -3.73 2.92
N GLY A 119 -13.05 -2.60 3.58
CA GLY A 119 -13.87 -1.55 2.98
C GLY A 119 -13.24 -0.93 1.72
N ARG A 120 -11.90 -0.92 1.59
CA ARG A 120 -11.22 -0.50 0.35
C ARG A 120 -11.38 -1.53 -0.76
N LEU A 121 -11.14 -2.81 -0.47
CA LEU A 121 -11.31 -3.90 -1.43
C LEU A 121 -12.76 -3.99 -1.92
N GLU A 122 -13.74 -3.95 -1.02
CA GLU A 122 -15.16 -3.99 -1.37
C GLU A 122 -15.61 -2.76 -2.17
N ARG A 123 -15.13 -1.55 -1.84
CA ARG A 123 -15.41 -0.35 -2.64
C ARG A 123 -14.85 -0.47 -4.05
N TYR A 124 -13.64 -1.02 -4.18
CA TYR A 124 -13.03 -1.25 -5.48
C TYR A 124 -13.81 -2.32 -6.27
N GLY A 125 -14.23 -3.40 -5.60
CA GLY A 125 -15.11 -4.42 -6.18
C GLY A 125 -16.42 -3.86 -6.70
N ARG A 126 -17.09 -2.98 -5.95
CA ARG A 126 -18.30 -2.28 -6.43
C ARG A 126 -18.05 -1.36 -7.63
N GLN A 127 -16.83 -0.85 -7.80
CA GLN A 127 -16.48 -0.07 -8.99
C GLN A 127 -16.26 -0.95 -10.22
N LEU A 128 -15.74 -2.17 -10.04
CA LEU A 128 -15.49 -3.13 -11.11
C LEU A 128 -16.73 -3.98 -11.45
N ALA A 129 -17.59 -4.23 -10.48
CA ALA A 129 -18.84 -4.97 -10.62
C ALA A 129 -20.00 -4.12 -10.06
N PRO A 130 -20.44 -3.07 -10.79
CA PRO A 130 -21.56 -2.25 -10.35
C PRO A 130 -22.85 -3.07 -10.25
N PRO A 131 -23.73 -2.76 -9.29
CA PRO A 131 -25.00 -3.47 -9.12
C PRO A 131 -25.87 -3.35 -10.38
N ALA A 132 -26.72 -4.35 -10.61
CA ALA A 132 -27.70 -4.32 -11.69
C ALA A 132 -28.62 -3.11 -11.54
N THR A 133 -28.94 -2.47 -12.67
CA THR A 133 -29.93 -1.40 -12.73
C THR A 133 -31.35 -1.99 -12.77
N PRO A 134 -32.38 -1.23 -12.34
CA PRO A 134 -33.77 -1.70 -12.41
C PRO A 134 -34.21 -2.09 -13.83
N ALA A 135 -33.68 -1.44 -14.87
CA ALA A 135 -33.98 -1.75 -16.26
C ALA A 135 -33.46 -3.13 -16.68
N GLU A 136 -32.26 -3.50 -16.22
CA GLU A 136 -31.67 -4.81 -16.49
C GLU A 136 -32.43 -5.91 -15.75
N CYS A 137 -32.84 -5.66 -14.50
CA CYS A 137 -33.74 -6.54 -13.74
C CYS A 137 -35.05 -6.87 -14.49
N ALA A 138 -35.53 -5.95 -15.34
CA ALA A 138 -36.76 -6.13 -16.11
C ALA A 138 -36.55 -6.84 -17.46
N GLY A 139 -35.32 -6.91 -17.99
CA GLY A 139 -35.00 -7.36 -19.35
C GLY A 139 -34.77 -8.87 -19.54
N GLY A 140 -34.79 -9.67 -18.47
CA GLY A 140 -34.74 -11.14 -18.54
C GLY A 140 -33.36 -11.77 -18.67
N ASP A 141 -32.41 -11.17 -19.41
CA ASP A 141 -31.03 -11.68 -19.51
C ASP A 141 -30.05 -10.95 -18.58
N LEU A 142 -30.07 -11.35 -17.31
CA LEU A 142 -29.22 -10.76 -16.27
C LEU A 142 -27.75 -11.20 -16.35
N VAL A 143 -27.50 -12.33 -17.01
CA VAL A 143 -26.16 -12.93 -17.10
C VAL A 143 -25.32 -12.13 -18.09
N GLU A 144 -25.79 -11.98 -19.33
CA GLU A 144 -25.09 -11.25 -20.37
C GLU A 144 -24.96 -9.76 -20.01
N ALA A 145 -26.06 -9.14 -19.55
CA ALA A 145 -26.02 -7.76 -19.07
C ALA A 145 -25.02 -7.58 -17.91
N GLY A 146 -24.96 -8.56 -17.00
CA GLY A 146 -24.00 -8.57 -15.89
C GLY A 146 -22.55 -8.64 -16.33
N TRP A 147 -22.26 -9.51 -17.30
CA TRP A 147 -20.94 -9.63 -17.89
C TRP A 147 -20.53 -8.33 -18.61
N GLN A 148 -21.37 -7.79 -19.49
CA GLN A 148 -21.08 -6.55 -20.22
C GLN A 148 -20.84 -5.37 -19.27
N ARG A 149 -21.62 -5.25 -18.18
CA ARG A 149 -21.40 -4.22 -17.15
C ARG A 149 -20.01 -4.32 -16.51
N ARG A 150 -19.59 -5.53 -16.13
CA ARG A 150 -18.25 -5.76 -15.56
C ARG A 150 -17.17 -5.47 -16.58
N HIS A 151 -17.35 -5.91 -17.83
CA HIS A 151 -16.46 -5.64 -18.93
C HIS A 151 -16.25 -4.13 -19.14
N ASP A 152 -17.32 -3.34 -19.20
CA ASP A 152 -17.26 -1.88 -19.37
C ASP A 152 -16.62 -1.18 -18.16
N ALA A 153 -16.93 -1.63 -16.96
CA ALA A 153 -16.36 -1.11 -15.72
C ALA A 153 -14.85 -1.38 -15.62
N ALA A 154 -14.43 -2.59 -15.97
CA ALA A 154 -13.02 -2.97 -16.05
C ALA A 154 -12.29 -2.13 -17.11
N GLY A 155 -12.88 -1.91 -18.28
CA GLY A 155 -12.30 -1.00 -19.29
C GLY A 155 -12.15 0.44 -18.80
N ARG A 156 -13.10 0.97 -18.02
CA ARG A 156 -12.96 2.30 -17.38
C ARG A 156 -11.84 2.32 -16.34
N ALA A 157 -11.69 1.25 -15.55
CA ALA A 157 -10.63 1.15 -14.56
C ALA A 157 -9.24 1.07 -15.23
N ALA A 158 -9.10 0.25 -16.27
CA ALA A 158 -7.87 0.11 -17.06
C ALA A 158 -7.38 1.44 -17.64
N ARG A 159 -8.29 2.25 -18.21
CA ARG A 159 -7.94 3.57 -18.74
C ARG A 159 -7.46 4.57 -17.69
N ARG A 160 -7.78 4.38 -16.40
CA ARG A 160 -7.30 5.26 -15.31
C ARG A 160 -5.87 4.95 -14.88
N VAL A 161 -5.39 3.73 -15.12
CA VAL A 161 -4.02 3.31 -14.79
C VAL A 161 -3.07 3.44 -15.98
N ALA A 162 -3.60 3.60 -17.18
CA ALA A 162 -2.84 3.72 -18.41
C ALA A 162 -1.85 4.91 -18.41
N GLY A 163 -0.69 4.71 -19.06
CA GLY A 163 0.34 5.74 -19.27
C GLY A 163 1.17 6.05 -18.03
N ARG A 164 1.29 5.10 -17.09
CA ARG A 164 2.02 5.25 -15.82
C ARG A 164 3.00 4.11 -15.57
N ASP A 165 3.76 3.72 -16.59
CA ASP A 165 4.82 2.72 -16.43
C ASP A 165 6.03 3.29 -15.66
N GLN A 166 5.95 3.21 -14.33
CA GLN A 166 7.03 3.60 -13.42
C GLN A 166 8.30 2.79 -13.66
N HIS A 167 8.18 1.52 -14.06
CA HIS A 167 9.35 0.68 -14.28
C HIS A 167 10.09 1.10 -15.55
N ALA A 168 9.38 1.38 -16.65
CA ALA A 168 10.00 1.88 -17.88
C ALA A 168 10.74 3.20 -17.64
N LEU A 169 10.13 4.14 -16.90
CA LEU A 169 10.75 5.42 -16.53
C LEU A 169 12.03 5.21 -15.70
N LEU A 170 11.96 4.40 -14.64
CA LEU A 170 13.12 4.15 -13.79
C LEU A 170 14.22 3.38 -14.51
N ARG A 171 13.86 2.45 -15.40
CA ARG A 171 14.79 1.73 -16.27
C ARG A 171 15.54 2.68 -17.20
N GLU A 172 14.84 3.62 -17.84
CA GLU A 172 15.46 4.62 -18.71
C GLU A 172 16.48 5.47 -17.95
N VAL A 173 16.13 5.91 -16.73
CA VAL A 173 17.04 6.67 -15.86
C VAL A 173 18.28 5.85 -15.50
N VAL A 174 18.12 4.59 -15.10
CA VAL A 174 19.24 3.72 -14.78
C VAL A 174 20.13 3.48 -16.00
N ASN A 175 19.54 3.08 -17.13
CA ASN A 175 20.28 2.79 -18.36
C ASN A 175 21.06 4.01 -18.86
N THR A 176 20.46 5.20 -18.78
CA THR A 176 21.13 6.45 -19.15
C THR A 176 22.30 6.75 -18.22
N ALA A 177 22.12 6.56 -16.91
CA ALA A 177 23.14 6.86 -15.92
C ALA A 177 24.28 5.82 -15.87
N THR A 178 24.02 4.56 -16.26
CA THR A 178 25.04 3.50 -16.32
C THR A 178 25.70 3.39 -17.69
N GLY A 179 25.05 3.87 -18.75
CA GLY A 179 25.47 3.62 -20.14
C GLY A 179 25.23 2.19 -20.61
N ASP A 180 24.50 1.37 -19.84
CA ASP A 180 24.17 -0.01 -20.15
C ASP A 180 22.66 -0.17 -20.42
N PRO A 181 22.23 -0.41 -21.67
CA PRO A 181 20.81 -0.56 -22.00
C PRO A 181 20.15 -1.81 -21.40
N ASN A 182 20.95 -2.75 -20.88
CA ASN A 182 20.50 -4.02 -20.30
C ASN A 182 20.73 -4.09 -18.79
N ALA A 183 21.08 -2.97 -18.13
CA ALA A 183 21.30 -2.93 -16.69
C ALA A 183 20.07 -3.35 -15.87
N VAL A 184 18.87 -3.17 -16.44
CA VAL A 184 17.60 -3.52 -15.82
C VAL A 184 16.76 -4.32 -16.83
N PRO A 185 16.24 -5.51 -16.45
CA PRO A 185 15.37 -6.30 -17.31
C PRO A 185 14.13 -5.52 -17.75
N SER A 186 13.68 -5.71 -18.99
CA SER A 186 12.35 -5.25 -19.40
C SER A 186 11.27 -6.09 -18.74
N LEU A 187 10.16 -5.49 -18.34
CA LEU A 187 8.99 -6.18 -17.79
C LEU A 187 7.72 -5.87 -18.61
N PRO A 188 6.62 -6.65 -18.46
CA PRO A 188 5.34 -6.29 -19.08
C PRO A 188 4.90 -4.91 -18.64
N ARG A 189 4.35 -4.15 -19.59
CA ARG A 189 3.75 -2.84 -19.35
C ARG A 189 2.45 -3.01 -18.59
N VAL A 190 2.51 -2.82 -17.27
CA VAL A 190 1.34 -2.95 -16.37
C VAL A 190 0.31 -1.85 -16.58
N ASP A 191 0.69 -0.79 -17.30
CA ASP A 191 -0.16 0.30 -17.73
C ASP A 191 -0.73 0.09 -19.14
N ASP A 192 -0.45 -1.05 -19.78
CA ASP A 192 -1.14 -1.45 -21.00
C ASP A 192 -2.63 -1.63 -20.70
N VAL A 193 -3.47 -1.00 -21.54
CA VAL A 193 -4.91 -0.97 -21.33
C VAL A 193 -5.52 -2.38 -21.45
N GLY A 194 -5.02 -3.21 -22.37
CA GLY A 194 -5.50 -4.57 -22.58
C GLY A 194 -5.20 -5.45 -21.36
N LEU A 195 -3.94 -5.46 -20.91
CA LEU A 195 -3.56 -6.22 -19.71
C LEU A 195 -4.30 -5.71 -18.46
N ALA A 196 -4.38 -4.40 -18.24
CA ALA A 196 -5.08 -3.83 -17.10
C ALA A 196 -6.59 -4.14 -17.13
N HIS A 197 -7.20 -4.19 -18.32
CA HIS A 197 -8.60 -4.56 -18.51
C HIS A 197 -8.85 -6.02 -18.16
N VAL A 198 -8.00 -6.92 -18.65
CA VAL A 198 -8.05 -8.35 -18.31
C VAL A 198 -7.89 -8.57 -16.80
N VAL A 199 -6.89 -7.96 -16.18
CA VAL A 199 -6.69 -8.06 -14.72
C VAL A 199 -7.90 -7.52 -13.96
N ALA A 200 -8.47 -6.39 -14.38
CA ALA A 200 -9.66 -5.84 -13.73
C ALA A 200 -10.89 -6.76 -13.88
N ARG A 201 -11.05 -7.49 -14.99
CA ARG A 201 -12.10 -8.50 -15.15
C ARG A 201 -11.90 -9.69 -14.22
N ILE A 202 -10.67 -10.22 -14.12
CA ILE A 202 -10.32 -11.27 -13.16
C ILE A 202 -10.66 -10.84 -11.73
N LEU A 203 -10.36 -9.60 -11.37
CA LEU A 203 -10.70 -9.07 -10.04
C LEU A 203 -12.21 -8.91 -9.81
N ALA A 204 -12.99 -8.64 -10.86
CA ALA A 204 -14.42 -8.41 -10.80
C ALA A 204 -15.26 -9.70 -10.74
N GLY A 205 -14.93 -10.67 -11.59
CA GLY A 205 -15.71 -11.90 -11.78
C GLY A 205 -14.90 -13.19 -11.65
N GLY A 206 -13.63 -13.11 -11.28
CA GLY A 206 -12.75 -14.27 -11.15
C GLY A 206 -12.22 -14.78 -12.49
N GLY A 207 -11.63 -15.97 -12.47
CA GLY A 207 -11.07 -16.65 -13.64
C GLY A 207 -12.13 -17.07 -14.67
N GLU A 208 -13.40 -17.21 -14.27
CA GLU A 208 -14.49 -17.53 -15.20
C GLU A 208 -14.76 -16.37 -16.19
N ASP A 209 -14.47 -15.14 -15.78
CA ASP A 209 -14.67 -13.96 -16.60
C ASP A 209 -13.55 -13.78 -17.64
N VAL A 210 -12.43 -14.51 -17.59
CA VAL A 210 -11.29 -14.33 -18.51
C VAL A 210 -10.68 -15.68 -18.86
N GLY A 211 -10.71 -16.06 -20.14
CA GLY A 211 -10.05 -17.28 -20.62
C GLY A 211 -8.53 -17.21 -20.50
N GLU A 212 -7.87 -18.37 -20.33
CA GLU A 212 -6.41 -18.45 -20.24
C GLU A 212 -5.72 -17.85 -21.48
N ASP A 213 -6.22 -18.15 -22.67
CA ASP A 213 -5.71 -17.61 -23.94
C ASP A 213 -5.83 -16.08 -23.99
N GLU A 214 -6.94 -15.51 -23.50
CA GLU A 214 -7.15 -14.07 -23.44
C GLU A 214 -6.09 -13.43 -22.51
N PHE A 215 -5.83 -14.04 -21.36
CA PHE A 215 -4.80 -13.56 -20.43
C PHE A 215 -3.39 -13.63 -21.03
N VAL A 216 -3.02 -14.77 -21.62
CA VAL A 216 -1.70 -14.96 -22.26
C VAL A 216 -1.51 -13.97 -23.40
N GLN A 217 -2.54 -13.76 -24.23
CA GLN A 217 -2.51 -12.79 -25.32
C GLN A 217 -2.32 -11.36 -24.79
N ALA A 218 -3.03 -10.98 -23.73
CA ALA A 218 -2.89 -9.65 -23.12
C ALA A 218 -1.50 -9.43 -22.52
N VAL A 219 -0.91 -10.46 -21.89
CA VAL A 219 0.47 -10.41 -21.39
C VAL A 219 1.47 -10.28 -22.53
N ALA A 220 1.31 -11.05 -23.61
CA ALA A 220 2.19 -10.98 -24.77
C ALA A 220 2.13 -9.59 -25.46
N GLN A 221 0.93 -8.99 -25.53
CA GLN A 221 0.76 -7.63 -26.05
C GLN A 221 1.43 -6.57 -25.14
N ALA A 222 1.29 -6.73 -23.83
CA ALA A 222 1.93 -5.85 -22.85
C ALA A 222 3.44 -6.07 -22.73
N TRP A 223 3.98 -7.17 -23.24
CA TRP A 223 5.41 -7.50 -23.20
C TRP A 223 6.01 -7.78 -24.60
N PRO A 224 6.08 -6.76 -25.49
CA PRO A 224 6.59 -6.95 -26.84
C PRO A 224 8.03 -7.49 -26.83
N GLY A 225 8.29 -8.49 -27.67
CA GLY A 225 9.60 -9.11 -27.80
C GLY A 225 9.88 -10.26 -26.82
N GLN A 226 8.93 -10.59 -25.93
CA GLN A 226 9.04 -11.72 -24.98
C GLN A 226 8.00 -12.82 -25.23
N ALA A 227 7.56 -13.00 -26.49
CA ALA A 227 6.57 -14.01 -26.84
C ALA A 227 7.00 -15.42 -26.41
N GLU A 228 8.27 -15.78 -26.63
CA GLU A 228 8.82 -17.08 -26.23
C GLU A 228 8.81 -17.28 -24.70
N GLU A 229 9.09 -16.22 -23.92
CA GLU A 229 9.07 -16.30 -22.46
C GLU A 229 7.64 -16.45 -21.91
N VAL A 230 6.68 -15.75 -22.53
CA VAL A 230 5.26 -15.82 -22.21
C VAL A 230 4.71 -17.21 -22.57
N GLU A 231 5.04 -17.73 -23.75
CA GLU A 231 4.67 -19.07 -24.17
C GLU A 231 5.32 -20.14 -23.30
N ALA A 232 6.60 -19.99 -22.95
CA ALA A 232 7.27 -20.92 -22.04
C ALA A 232 6.68 -20.88 -20.62
N ALA A 233 6.26 -19.71 -20.15
CA ALA A 233 5.56 -19.57 -18.87
C ALA A 233 4.18 -20.23 -18.92
N ALA A 234 3.42 -20.03 -20.00
CA ALA A 234 2.14 -20.69 -20.23
C ALA A 234 2.29 -22.21 -20.38
N ALA A 235 3.33 -22.69 -21.07
CA ALA A 235 3.62 -24.11 -21.23
C ALA A 235 4.05 -24.77 -19.91
N ARG A 236 4.91 -24.10 -19.11
CA ARG A 236 5.23 -24.54 -17.74
C ARG A 236 3.96 -24.61 -16.89
N ARG A 237 3.07 -23.63 -17.02
CA ARG A 237 1.77 -23.58 -16.34
C ARG A 237 0.84 -24.71 -16.77
N ALA A 238 0.72 -25.00 -18.07
CA ALA A 238 -0.08 -26.09 -18.59
C ALA A 238 0.46 -27.47 -18.17
N ALA A 239 1.79 -27.63 -18.13
CA ALA A 239 2.44 -28.85 -17.65
C ALA A 239 2.20 -29.07 -16.14
N VAL A 240 2.15 -28.00 -15.37
CA VAL A 240 1.76 -28.02 -13.95
C VAL A 240 0.27 -28.31 -13.79
N GLY A 241 -0.60 -27.77 -14.65
CA GLY A 241 -2.05 -28.00 -14.64
C GLY A 241 -2.48 -29.44 -14.94
N ALA A 242 -1.60 -30.27 -15.52
CA ALA A 242 -1.82 -31.71 -15.66
C ALA A 242 -1.58 -32.49 -14.34
N ALA A 243 -0.96 -31.86 -13.35
CA ALA A 243 -0.93 -32.27 -11.96
C ALA A 243 -1.91 -31.37 -11.19
N GLU A 244 -3.18 -31.78 -11.09
CA GLU A 244 -4.39 -31.03 -10.68
C GLU A 244 -4.34 -30.10 -9.44
N GLU A 245 -3.23 -29.96 -8.72
CA GLU A 245 -3.17 -29.26 -7.43
C GLU A 245 -2.72 -27.79 -7.48
N GLU A 246 -2.07 -27.29 -8.55
CA GLU A 246 -1.41 -25.97 -8.45
C GLU A 246 -2.21 -24.78 -9.01
N TRP A 247 -3.13 -24.99 -9.96
CA TRP A 247 -3.97 -23.90 -10.49
C TRP A 247 -5.17 -23.55 -9.60
N VAL A 248 -5.62 -24.51 -8.78
CA VAL A 248 -6.50 -24.29 -7.63
C VAL A 248 -5.87 -23.27 -6.65
N GLY A 249 -4.57 -22.95 -6.82
CA GLY A 249 -3.81 -22.02 -5.99
C GLY A 249 -3.40 -20.69 -6.63
N PHE A 250 -3.94 -20.23 -7.78
CA PHE A 250 -3.73 -18.82 -8.19
C PHE A 250 -4.79 -17.94 -7.51
N PRO A 251 -4.51 -17.32 -6.36
CA PRO A 251 -5.60 -16.88 -5.48
C PRO A 251 -6.29 -15.60 -5.99
N LEU A 252 -5.74 -14.99 -7.03
CA LEU A 252 -6.38 -13.92 -7.79
C LEU A 252 -7.44 -14.43 -8.77
N ALA A 253 -7.47 -15.72 -9.12
CA ALA A 253 -8.54 -16.31 -9.93
C ALA A 253 -9.88 -16.30 -9.19
N GLU A 254 -9.88 -16.27 -7.87
CA GLU A 254 -11.09 -16.06 -7.06
C GLU A 254 -11.46 -14.56 -6.89
N GLY A 255 -10.70 -13.68 -7.56
CA GLY A 255 -10.96 -12.24 -7.64
C GLY A 255 -10.85 -11.51 -6.29
N LEU A 256 -11.56 -10.38 -6.20
CA LEU A 256 -11.55 -9.54 -4.98
C LEU A 256 -12.19 -10.21 -3.76
N ARG A 257 -13.00 -11.25 -3.97
CA ARG A 257 -13.63 -11.99 -2.88
C ARG A 257 -12.58 -12.72 -2.04
N ALA A 258 -11.70 -13.51 -2.67
CA ALA A 258 -10.62 -14.19 -1.96
C ALA A 258 -9.70 -13.23 -1.22
N LEU A 259 -9.36 -12.09 -1.82
CA LEU A 259 -8.57 -11.06 -1.15
C LEU A 259 -9.27 -10.49 0.09
N THR A 260 -10.58 -10.27 -0.02
CA THR A 260 -11.39 -9.78 1.11
C THR A 260 -11.49 -10.85 2.20
N ASP A 261 -11.69 -12.11 1.84
CA ASP A 261 -11.79 -13.23 2.77
C ASP A 261 -10.44 -13.51 3.47
N ALA A 262 -9.31 -13.42 2.74
CA ALA A 262 -7.98 -13.50 3.33
C ALA A 262 -7.79 -12.45 4.43
N VAL A 263 -8.19 -11.20 4.18
CA VAL A 263 -8.13 -10.14 5.19
C VAL A 263 -9.17 -10.33 6.28
N ARG A 264 -10.35 -10.87 5.99
CA ARG A 264 -11.42 -11.07 6.99
C ARG A 264 -11.04 -12.13 8.01
N TRP A 265 -10.45 -13.22 7.56
CA TRP A 265 -10.20 -14.42 8.38
C TRP A 265 -8.76 -14.53 8.89
N ALA A 266 -7.82 -13.70 8.40
CA ALA A 266 -6.46 -13.69 8.91
C ALA A 266 -6.39 -13.44 10.42
N PRO A 267 -5.56 -14.18 11.18
CA PRO A 267 -5.27 -13.84 12.57
C PRO A 267 -4.74 -12.41 12.70
N ASP A 268 -5.06 -11.74 13.81
CA ASP A 268 -4.64 -10.35 14.08
C ASP A 268 -3.11 -10.17 13.96
N ALA A 269 -2.33 -11.16 14.41
CA ALA A 269 -0.87 -11.14 14.29
C ALA A 269 -0.40 -11.14 12.82
N ALA A 270 -1.03 -11.93 11.96
CA ALA A 270 -0.71 -12.00 10.53
C ALA A 270 -1.12 -10.72 9.80
N LEU A 271 -2.32 -10.18 10.10
CA LEU A 271 -2.78 -8.90 9.54
C LEU A 271 -1.83 -7.75 9.93
N ARG A 272 -1.41 -7.72 11.20
CA ARG A 272 -0.44 -6.75 11.71
C ARG A 272 0.87 -6.82 10.93
N GLU A 273 1.45 -8.01 10.81
CA GLU A 273 2.70 -8.24 10.11
C GLU A 273 2.60 -7.86 8.62
N ALA A 274 1.55 -8.31 7.93
CA ALA A 274 1.32 -7.99 6.53
C ALA A 274 1.18 -6.47 6.29
N ALA A 275 0.42 -5.77 7.14
CA ALA A 275 0.24 -4.33 7.04
C ALA A 275 1.52 -3.55 7.35
N GLU A 276 2.24 -3.91 8.40
CA GLU A 276 3.54 -3.32 8.70
C GLU A 276 4.51 -3.54 7.53
N LEU A 277 4.58 -4.77 7.04
CA LEU A 277 5.48 -5.14 5.95
C LEU A 277 5.18 -4.34 4.69
N VAL A 278 3.93 -4.27 4.24
CA VAL A 278 3.55 -3.51 3.04
C VAL A 278 3.80 -2.01 3.23
N THR A 279 3.33 -1.43 4.33
CA THR A 279 3.41 0.02 4.55
C THR A 279 4.83 0.52 4.76
N VAL A 280 5.64 -0.19 5.55
CA VAL A 280 7.04 0.17 5.81
C VAL A 280 7.89 -0.07 4.56
N THR A 281 7.70 -1.19 3.85
CA THR A 281 8.48 -1.47 2.63
C THR A 281 8.17 -0.44 1.55
N ALA A 282 6.90 -0.03 1.38
CA ALA A 282 6.54 1.01 0.44
C ALA A 282 7.17 2.37 0.78
N ALA A 283 7.19 2.75 2.06
CA ALA A 283 7.83 4.00 2.50
C ALA A 283 9.37 3.97 2.30
N VAL A 284 10.00 2.81 2.54
CA VAL A 284 11.43 2.61 2.26
C VAL A 284 11.69 2.68 0.75
N GLN A 285 10.87 2.02 -0.07
CA GLN A 285 10.97 2.05 -1.52
C GLN A 285 10.82 3.49 -2.06
N GLU A 286 9.79 4.22 -1.63
CA GLU A 286 9.60 5.64 -1.94
C GLU A 286 10.84 6.45 -1.57
N THR A 287 11.40 6.24 -0.37
CA THR A 287 12.63 6.92 0.07
C THR A 287 13.81 6.62 -0.85
N VAL A 288 14.01 5.36 -1.25
CA VAL A 288 15.09 4.96 -2.16
C VAL A 288 14.91 5.61 -3.54
N LEU A 289 13.68 5.65 -4.06
CA LEU A 289 13.37 6.14 -5.40
C LEU A 289 13.37 7.67 -5.50
N VAL A 290 12.79 8.37 -4.52
CA VAL A 290 12.83 9.84 -4.44
C VAL A 290 14.26 10.35 -4.32
N ARG A 291 15.17 9.58 -3.69
CA ARG A 291 16.59 9.95 -3.60
C ARG A 291 17.33 9.93 -4.94
N LEU A 292 16.80 9.28 -5.97
CA LEU A 292 17.36 9.32 -7.33
C LEU A 292 16.77 10.46 -8.16
N GLY A 293 15.45 10.69 -8.06
CA GLY A 293 14.67 11.42 -9.05
C GLY A 293 15.15 12.85 -9.35
N PRO A 294 15.23 13.77 -8.37
CA PRO A 294 15.50 15.17 -8.67
C PRO A 294 16.98 15.48 -8.97
N ALA A 295 17.91 14.75 -8.35
CA ALA A 295 19.33 15.05 -8.48
C ALA A 295 19.93 14.48 -9.77
N ALA A 296 19.52 13.29 -10.18
CA ALA A 296 20.02 12.65 -11.40
C ALA A 296 19.41 13.26 -12.68
N LEU A 297 18.16 13.74 -12.64
CA LEU A 297 17.46 14.27 -13.83
C LEU A 297 17.79 15.74 -14.13
N ASP A 298 18.00 16.57 -13.11
CA ASP A 298 18.22 18.01 -13.30
C ASP A 298 19.72 18.42 -13.36
N GLY A 299 20.65 17.47 -13.24
CA GLY A 299 22.08 17.77 -13.09
C GLY A 299 22.40 18.60 -11.82
N ARG A 300 21.44 18.67 -10.88
CA ARG A 300 21.61 19.38 -9.62
C ARG A 300 22.46 18.55 -8.66
N PRO A 301 23.35 19.19 -7.88
CA PRO A 301 24.06 18.47 -6.83
C PRO A 301 23.02 17.85 -5.89
N PRO A 302 23.22 16.58 -5.51
CA PRO A 302 22.28 15.88 -4.64
C PRO A 302 22.16 16.57 -3.28
N PRO A 303 21.02 16.42 -2.59
CA PRO A 303 20.82 17.00 -1.26
C PRO A 303 21.93 16.54 -0.28
N PRO A 304 22.22 17.33 0.78
CA PRO A 304 23.35 17.09 1.67
C PRO A 304 23.41 15.66 2.24
N PRO A 305 24.63 15.15 2.55
CA PRO A 305 24.94 13.73 2.79
C PRO A 305 24.36 13.12 4.08
N VAL A 306 23.42 13.78 4.75
CA VAL A 306 22.77 13.29 5.98
C VAL A 306 22.04 11.96 5.73
N LEU A 307 21.75 11.65 4.46
CA LEU A 307 21.08 10.44 4.03
C LEU A 307 21.88 9.85 2.84
N GLY A 308 22.38 8.62 2.98
CA GLY A 308 23.21 7.95 1.95
C GLY A 308 22.61 8.05 0.54
N HIS A 309 23.46 8.33 -0.45
CA HIS A 309 23.07 8.44 -1.85
C HIS A 309 22.86 7.05 -2.44
N VAL A 310 21.68 6.82 -3.01
CA VAL A 310 21.41 5.61 -3.81
C VAL A 310 21.95 5.89 -5.20
N GLY A 311 23.00 5.19 -5.63
CA GLY A 311 23.54 5.34 -6.99
C GLY A 311 22.74 4.57 -8.05
N PRO A 312 22.98 4.82 -9.35
CA PRO A 312 22.33 4.09 -10.45
C PRO A 312 22.48 2.57 -10.36
N GLN A 313 23.64 2.05 -9.92
CA GLN A 313 23.88 0.61 -9.76
C GLN A 313 23.04 0.00 -8.63
N ALA A 314 22.87 0.73 -7.53
CA ALA A 314 21.99 0.30 -6.44
C ALA A 314 20.54 0.22 -6.93
N MET A 315 20.10 1.17 -7.76
CA MET A 315 18.78 1.13 -8.38
C MET A 315 18.64 -0.03 -9.37
N ALA A 316 19.66 -0.30 -10.19
CA ALA A 316 19.64 -1.46 -11.08
C ALA A 316 19.40 -2.75 -10.29
N THR A 317 20.05 -2.90 -9.12
CA THR A 317 19.86 -4.03 -8.21
C THR A 317 18.42 -4.08 -7.66
N VAL A 318 17.83 -2.93 -7.32
CA VAL A 318 16.43 -2.85 -6.84
C VAL A 318 15.44 -3.25 -7.94
N LEU A 319 15.63 -2.77 -9.16
CA LEU A 319 14.71 -3.01 -10.27
C LEU A 319 14.86 -4.42 -10.87
N ALA A 320 16.03 -5.03 -10.73
CA ALA A 320 16.27 -6.43 -11.10
C ALA A 320 15.75 -7.45 -10.07
N ASP A 321 15.29 -6.98 -8.90
CA ASP A 321 14.75 -7.86 -7.87
C ASP A 321 13.43 -8.50 -8.31
N PRO A 322 13.24 -9.83 -8.17
CA PRO A 322 11.97 -10.47 -8.50
C PRO A 322 10.76 -9.87 -7.75
N VAL A 323 10.97 -9.38 -6.53
CA VAL A 323 9.91 -8.72 -5.74
C VAL A 323 9.53 -7.37 -6.33
N TRP A 324 10.44 -6.67 -7.01
CA TRP A 324 10.08 -5.45 -7.73
C TRP A 324 9.06 -5.75 -8.84
N ALA A 325 9.28 -6.81 -9.63
CA ALA A 325 8.40 -7.19 -10.72
C ALA A 325 7.00 -7.65 -10.24
N GLY A 326 6.93 -8.39 -9.13
CA GLY A 326 5.66 -8.90 -8.60
C GLY A 326 4.93 -7.97 -7.62
N TRP A 327 5.64 -7.03 -6.99
CA TRP A 327 5.10 -6.22 -5.89
C TRP A 327 5.51 -4.74 -6.00
N GLY A 328 6.82 -4.46 -6.10
CA GLY A 328 7.35 -3.10 -5.96
C GLY A 328 6.81 -2.10 -6.99
N ARG A 329 6.77 -2.50 -8.27
CA ARG A 329 6.27 -1.64 -9.37
C ARG A 329 4.76 -1.35 -9.33
N HIS A 330 4.01 -2.13 -8.54
CA HIS A 330 2.56 -1.98 -8.40
C HIS A 330 2.16 -1.07 -7.24
N MET A 331 3.13 -0.71 -6.37
CA MET A 331 2.94 0.25 -5.30
C MET A 331 3.14 1.68 -5.82
N PRO A 332 2.15 2.58 -5.70
CA PRO A 332 2.33 3.98 -6.03
C PRO A 332 3.47 4.59 -5.21
N LEU A 333 4.37 5.32 -5.86
CA LEU A 333 5.53 5.94 -5.21
C LEU A 333 5.17 7.12 -4.31
N ASP A 334 3.98 7.69 -4.46
CA ASP A 334 3.48 8.77 -3.62
C ASP A 334 2.45 8.21 -2.64
N ALA A 335 2.79 8.17 -1.35
CA ALA A 335 1.87 7.75 -0.29
C ALA A 335 0.63 8.67 -0.16
N GLY A 336 0.70 9.89 -0.71
CA GLY A 336 -0.42 10.82 -0.84
C GLY A 336 -1.34 10.53 -2.03
N SER A 337 -0.97 9.63 -2.94
CA SER A 337 -1.77 9.27 -4.11
C SER A 337 -3.11 8.65 -3.69
N PRO A 338 -4.23 9.03 -4.33
CA PRO A 338 -5.53 8.42 -4.06
C PRO A 338 -5.57 6.93 -4.43
N ALA A 339 -4.65 6.45 -5.26
CA ALA A 339 -4.52 5.03 -5.61
C ALA A 339 -3.79 4.22 -4.52
N TRP A 340 -2.96 4.86 -3.70
CA TRP A 340 -2.12 4.19 -2.70
C TRP A 340 -2.93 3.31 -1.74
N PRO A 341 -4.07 3.75 -1.16
CA PRO A 341 -4.84 2.91 -0.23
C PRO A 341 -5.40 1.65 -0.88
N VAL A 342 -5.76 1.70 -2.17
CA VAL A 342 -6.29 0.52 -2.87
C VAL A 342 -5.15 -0.46 -3.16
N ALA A 343 -4.01 0.03 -3.66
CA ALA A 343 -2.83 -0.80 -3.89
C ALA A 343 -2.32 -1.45 -2.59
N ALA A 344 -2.20 -0.67 -1.51
CA ALA A 344 -1.79 -1.20 -0.22
C ALA A 344 -2.77 -2.26 0.32
N ALA A 345 -4.09 -2.06 0.20
CA ALA A 345 -5.08 -3.06 0.62
C ALA A 345 -4.92 -4.37 -0.17
N PHE A 346 -4.73 -4.24 -1.49
CA PHE A 346 -4.49 -5.38 -2.39
C PHE A 346 -3.24 -6.16 -1.98
N HIS A 347 -2.13 -5.45 -1.76
CA HIS A 347 -0.87 -6.09 -1.40
C HIS A 347 -0.85 -6.65 0.02
N ILE A 348 -1.59 -6.06 0.97
CA ILE A 348 -1.81 -6.66 2.30
C ILE A 348 -2.54 -8.00 2.15
N ALA A 349 -3.61 -8.04 1.35
CA ALA A 349 -4.34 -9.27 1.08
C ALA A 349 -3.45 -10.31 0.38
N LEU A 350 -2.65 -9.91 -0.61
CA LEU A 350 -1.71 -10.81 -1.29
C LEU A 350 -0.63 -11.38 -0.35
N VAL A 351 -0.09 -10.58 0.57
CA VAL A 351 0.89 -11.07 1.56
C VAL A 351 0.26 -12.11 2.49
N LEU A 352 -1.03 -11.95 2.83
CA LEU A 352 -1.76 -12.92 3.65
C LEU A 352 -2.14 -14.19 2.88
N LEU A 353 -2.40 -14.07 1.58
CA LEU A 353 -2.97 -15.12 0.75
C LEU A 353 -1.91 -15.97 0.04
N LEU A 354 -0.79 -15.36 -0.39
CA LEU A 354 0.26 -16.04 -1.16
C LEU A 354 1.35 -16.61 -0.24
N PRO A 355 1.58 -17.93 -0.24
CA PRO A 355 2.70 -18.53 0.48
C PRO A 355 4.04 -17.92 0.08
N GLY A 356 4.90 -17.63 1.06
CA GLY A 356 6.24 -17.07 0.83
C GLY A 356 6.28 -15.57 0.49
N GLN A 357 5.15 -14.94 0.16
CA GLN A 357 5.11 -13.51 -0.21
C GLN A 357 5.57 -12.61 0.94
N ALA A 358 5.19 -12.91 2.18
CA ALA A 358 5.67 -12.18 3.36
C ALA A 358 7.22 -12.23 3.46
N ALA A 359 7.81 -13.41 3.33
CA ALA A 359 9.26 -13.56 3.39
C ALA A 359 9.97 -12.84 2.22
N ALA A 360 9.40 -12.90 1.02
CA ALA A 360 9.93 -12.22 -0.17
C ALA A 360 9.94 -10.69 0.02
N VAL A 361 8.81 -10.09 0.43
CA VAL A 361 8.73 -8.65 0.68
C VAL A 361 9.62 -8.23 1.86
N ALA A 362 9.76 -9.06 2.90
CA ALA A 362 10.68 -8.80 4.01
C ALA A 362 12.14 -8.81 3.56
N GLY A 363 12.54 -9.77 2.72
CA GLY A 363 13.87 -9.81 2.11
C GLY A 363 14.14 -8.59 1.23
N TYR A 364 13.15 -8.17 0.44
CA TYR A 364 13.24 -6.97 -0.38
C TYR A 364 13.42 -5.71 0.47
N ARG A 365 12.64 -5.55 1.55
CA ARG A 365 12.79 -4.46 2.53
C ARG A 365 14.20 -4.40 3.10
N ALA A 366 14.74 -5.54 3.52
CA ALA A 366 16.09 -5.61 4.08
C ALA A 366 17.16 -5.16 3.07
N ARG A 367 17.02 -5.56 1.81
CA ARG A 367 17.89 -5.09 0.72
C ARG A 367 17.79 -3.58 0.51
N LEU A 368 16.57 -3.03 0.41
CA LEU A 368 16.37 -1.58 0.28
C LEU A 368 16.97 -0.80 1.46
N GLN A 369 16.80 -1.28 2.70
CA GLN A 369 17.41 -0.66 3.87
C GLN A 369 18.94 -0.71 3.85
N GLY A 370 19.51 -1.80 3.31
CA GLY A 370 20.96 -1.91 3.09
C GLY A 370 21.50 -0.82 2.17
N LEU A 371 20.73 -0.40 1.16
CA LEU A 371 21.10 0.67 0.24
C LEU A 371 21.01 2.08 0.85
N ILE A 372 20.24 2.25 1.92
CA ILE A 372 20.08 3.54 2.61
C ILE A 372 21.22 3.80 3.60
N ARG A 373 21.93 2.75 4.05
CA ARG A 373 22.98 2.87 5.09
C ARG A 373 24.19 3.67 4.56
N PRO A 374 24.78 4.56 5.37
CA PRO A 374 25.99 5.26 4.98
C PRO A 374 27.13 4.26 4.70
N PRO A 375 27.96 4.46 3.67
CA PRO A 375 29.15 3.66 3.48
C PRO A 375 30.04 3.75 4.74
N GLY A 376 30.35 2.61 5.35
CA GLY A 376 31.19 2.52 6.55
C GLY A 376 30.45 2.42 7.89
N SER A 377 29.12 2.47 7.93
CA SER A 377 28.41 2.05 9.15
C SER A 377 28.51 0.52 9.29
N PRO A 378 29.05 -0.01 10.42
CA PRO A 378 29.10 -1.45 10.63
C PRO A 378 27.68 -2.01 10.50
N ALA A 379 27.54 -3.16 9.84
CA ALA A 379 26.27 -3.86 9.77
C ALA A 379 25.82 -4.14 11.20
N GLY A 380 24.87 -3.33 11.71
CA GLY A 380 24.35 -3.50 13.06
C GLY A 380 23.91 -4.95 13.21
N CYS A 381 24.45 -5.65 14.21
CA CYS A 381 24.10 -7.03 14.49
C CYS A 381 22.58 -7.15 14.49
N PRO A 382 22.00 -8.18 13.85
CA PRO A 382 20.58 -8.44 13.97
C PRO A 382 20.28 -8.56 15.47
N GLY A 383 19.38 -7.70 15.96
CA GLY A 383 18.89 -7.79 17.34
C GLY A 383 18.25 -9.16 17.57
N PRO A 384 18.28 -9.66 18.82
CA PRO A 384 17.77 -10.99 19.16
C PRO A 384 16.27 -11.16 18.85
#